data_AF-A0A3P3U7T6-F1
#
_entry.id   AF-A0A3P3U7T6-F1
#
_cell.length_a   1.000
_cell.length_b   1.000
_cell.length_c   1.000
_cell.angle_alpha   90.00
_cell.angle_beta   90.00
_cell.angle_gamma   90.00
#
_symmetry.space_group_name_H-M   'P 1'
#
loop_
_entity.id
_entity.type
_entity.pdbx_description
1 polymer ?
#
loop_
_entity_poly.entity_id
_entity_poly.type
_entity_poly.pdbx_seq_one_letter_code
_entity_poly.pdbx_strand_id
1 'polypeptide(L)'
;MSTYTKKLRLTKPDWEVDEIGPTLEALAANFQVLDDISPDYADSPPVSGNWPSKHILYANHLEIGGYVGWVNIRTGIAAPKWQKLKSYANGDRVVPAKDNGHYYTCIQTGYSGLIEPIFPVSDSGVVQDTRGGNTWNPNHVYQVDDIVFSTVDNGRFYVCIQSGESGDTEPGWVLVDGATTYDNNAVWHSYKIAKWQESGAAALYRPFGKIE
;
A
#
# COMPACT_ATOMS: atom_id res chain seq x y z
N MET A 1 -52.17 4.94 -6.94
CA MET A 1 -51.23 3.81 -6.73
C MET A 1 -49.90 4.24 -7.31
N SER A 2 -48.84 4.33 -6.52
CA SER A 2 -47.53 4.81 -7.00
C SER A 2 -47.03 3.97 -8.16
N THR A 3 -46.56 4.64 -9.22
CA THR A 3 -45.97 3.95 -10.38
C THR A 3 -44.44 4.04 -10.30
N TYR A 4 -43.74 3.06 -10.89
CA TYR A 4 -42.29 2.94 -10.72
C TYR A 4 -41.55 2.94 -12.06
N THR A 5 -40.28 3.35 -12.05
CA THR A 5 -39.37 3.16 -13.19
C THR A 5 -38.99 1.68 -13.34
N LYS A 6 -38.58 1.28 -14.54
CA LYS A 6 -38.35 -0.15 -14.86
C LYS A 6 -37.06 -0.72 -14.28
N LYS A 7 -35.96 0.03 -14.34
CA LYS A 7 -34.62 -0.44 -13.98
C LYS A 7 -34.36 -0.34 -12.47
N LEU A 8 -34.50 0.87 -11.93
CA LEU A 8 -34.14 1.19 -10.55
C LEU A 8 -35.34 1.23 -9.62
N ARG A 9 -36.56 0.95 -10.12
CA ARG A 9 -37.81 0.97 -9.35
C ARG A 9 -38.06 2.29 -8.60
N LEU A 10 -37.56 3.41 -9.14
CA LEU A 10 -37.77 4.74 -8.57
C LEU A 10 -39.25 5.12 -8.61
N THR A 11 -39.73 5.77 -7.55
CA THR A 11 -41.11 6.28 -7.47
C THR A 11 -41.31 7.38 -8.50
N LYS A 12 -42.37 7.27 -9.31
CA LYS A 12 -42.78 8.32 -10.24
C LYS A 12 -43.86 9.16 -9.58
N PRO A 13 -43.62 10.46 -9.35
CA PRO A 13 -44.66 11.37 -8.89
C PRO A 13 -45.80 11.46 -9.90
N ASP A 14 -47.01 11.56 -9.39
CA ASP A 14 -48.23 11.83 -10.14
C ASP A 14 -48.89 13.11 -9.61
N TRP A 15 -48.90 14.14 -10.44
CA TRP A 15 -49.37 15.47 -10.07
C TRP A 15 -50.87 15.51 -9.78
N GLU A 16 -51.65 14.55 -10.29
CA GLU A 16 -53.11 14.55 -10.13
C GLU A 16 -53.55 13.97 -8.78
N VAL A 17 -52.73 13.11 -8.18
CA VAL A 17 -53.13 12.29 -7.02
C VAL A 17 -52.16 12.32 -5.84
N ASP A 18 -50.91 12.75 -6.02
CA ASP A 18 -49.92 12.72 -4.95
C ASP A 18 -49.91 14.00 -4.10
N GLU A 19 -49.72 13.83 -2.78
CA GLU A 19 -49.50 14.94 -1.85
C GLU A 19 -48.04 15.43 -1.88
N ILE A 20 -47.83 16.73 -1.67
CA ILE A 20 -46.51 17.38 -1.78
C ILE A 20 -45.49 16.76 -0.80
N GLY A 21 -45.86 16.60 0.48
CA GLY A 21 -44.94 16.11 1.52
C GLY A 21 -44.39 14.71 1.22
N PRO A 22 -45.26 13.69 1.08
CA PRO A 22 -44.85 12.33 0.71
C PRO A 22 -44.10 12.26 -0.63
N THR A 23 -44.45 13.13 -1.59
CA THR A 23 -43.74 13.22 -2.87
C THR A 23 -42.29 13.65 -2.68
N LEU A 24 -42.03 14.67 -1.84
CA LEU A 24 -40.67 15.14 -1.57
C LEU A 24 -39.82 14.07 -0.89
N GLU A 25 -40.38 13.32 0.05
CA GLU A 25 -39.70 12.20 0.70
C GLU A 25 -39.36 11.08 -0.31
N ALA A 26 -40.31 10.73 -1.19
CA ALA A 26 -40.09 9.74 -2.23
C ALA A 26 -39.02 10.19 -3.24
N LEU A 27 -38.97 11.48 -3.58
CA LEU A 27 -37.94 12.04 -4.45
C LEU A 27 -36.57 12.06 -3.77
N ALA A 28 -36.49 12.40 -2.48
CA ALA A 28 -35.25 12.33 -1.72
C ALA A 28 -34.68 10.90 -1.71
N ALA A 29 -35.55 9.89 -1.48
CA ALA A 29 -35.15 8.48 -1.55
C ALA A 29 -34.69 8.08 -2.97
N ASN A 30 -35.37 8.55 -4.02
CA ASN A 30 -34.93 8.31 -5.40
C ASN A 30 -33.55 8.90 -5.68
N PHE A 31 -33.26 10.12 -5.19
CA PHE A 31 -31.96 10.76 -5.38
C PHE A 31 -30.84 9.97 -4.68
N GLN A 32 -31.10 9.43 -3.48
CA GLN A 32 -30.12 8.54 -2.83
C GLN A 32 -29.86 7.28 -3.67
N VAL A 33 -30.90 6.64 -4.22
CA VAL A 33 -30.71 5.46 -5.09
C VAL A 33 -29.94 5.81 -6.36
N LEU A 34 -30.14 7.00 -6.92
CA LEU A 34 -29.39 7.45 -8.10
C LEU A 34 -27.92 7.75 -7.79
N ASP A 35 -27.64 8.30 -6.62
CA ASP A 35 -26.28 8.53 -6.13
C ASP A 35 -25.56 7.20 -5.87
N ASP A 36 -26.21 6.28 -5.14
CA ASP A 36 -25.68 4.95 -4.79
C ASP A 36 -25.34 4.08 -6.01
N ILE A 37 -26.02 4.29 -7.15
CA ILE A 37 -25.76 3.56 -8.41
C ILE A 37 -24.91 4.35 -9.40
N SER A 38 -24.57 5.60 -9.09
CA SER A 38 -23.73 6.42 -9.95
C SER A 38 -22.36 5.76 -10.08
N PRO A 39 -21.77 5.74 -11.29
CA PRO A 39 -20.40 5.29 -11.45
C PRO A 39 -19.43 6.15 -10.65
N ASP A 40 -18.50 5.50 -9.96
CA ASP A 40 -17.35 6.16 -9.35
C ASP A 40 -16.25 6.37 -10.39
N TYR A 41 -15.60 7.54 -10.33
CA TYR A 41 -14.50 7.89 -11.22
C TYR A 41 -13.22 8.18 -10.44
N ALA A 42 -12.08 7.79 -10.99
CA ALA A 42 -10.77 8.03 -10.41
C ALA A 42 -9.67 8.12 -11.48
N ASP A 43 -8.56 8.77 -11.15
CA ASP A 43 -7.35 8.80 -12.00
C ASP A 43 -6.47 7.55 -11.83
N SER A 44 -6.66 6.82 -10.73
CA SER A 44 -5.90 5.62 -10.41
C SER A 44 -6.65 4.73 -9.42
N PRO A 45 -6.26 3.45 -9.29
CA PRO A 45 -6.80 2.58 -8.24
C PRO A 45 -6.57 3.15 -6.84
N PRO A 46 -7.51 2.96 -5.91
CA PRO A 46 -7.36 3.44 -4.55
C PRO A 46 -6.19 2.76 -3.85
N VAL A 47 -5.56 3.51 -2.95
CA VAL A 47 -4.44 3.05 -2.11
C VAL A 47 -4.79 3.10 -0.62
N SER A 48 -6.07 3.25 -0.29
CA SER A 48 -6.61 3.27 1.07
C SER A 48 -8.09 2.89 1.05
N GLY A 49 -8.64 2.57 2.22
CA GLY A 49 -10.05 2.20 2.37
C GLY A 49 -10.34 0.71 2.19
N ASN A 50 -11.54 0.32 2.59
CA ASN A 50 -12.06 -1.04 2.43
C ASN A 50 -12.97 -1.08 1.20
N TRP A 51 -12.69 -1.98 0.27
CA TRP A 51 -13.39 -2.03 -1.01
C TRP A 51 -14.02 -3.41 -1.23
N PRO A 52 -15.31 -3.47 -1.55
CA PRO A 52 -15.95 -4.74 -1.89
C PRO A 52 -15.47 -5.25 -3.25
N SER A 53 -15.46 -6.56 -3.43
CA SER A 53 -15.29 -7.18 -4.75
C SER A 53 -16.38 -6.71 -5.71
N LYS A 54 -16.07 -6.70 -7.01
CA LYS A 54 -16.93 -6.24 -8.11
C LYS A 54 -17.19 -4.73 -8.13
N HIS A 55 -16.57 -3.97 -7.23
CA HIS A 55 -16.55 -2.52 -7.32
C HIS A 55 -15.83 -2.07 -8.59
N ILE A 56 -16.41 -1.14 -9.35
CA ILE A 56 -15.88 -0.64 -10.62
C ILE A 56 -15.58 0.84 -10.46
N LEU A 57 -14.35 1.21 -10.79
CA LEU A 57 -13.91 2.59 -10.91
C LEU A 57 -13.67 2.91 -12.38
N TYR A 58 -14.32 3.93 -12.90
CA TYR A 58 -14.07 4.42 -14.26
C TYR A 58 -12.92 5.42 -14.27
N ALA A 59 -12.14 5.43 -15.34
CA ALA A 59 -11.08 6.42 -15.50
C ALA A 59 -11.69 7.80 -15.80
N ASN A 60 -11.20 8.86 -15.13
CA ASN A 60 -11.59 10.24 -15.45
C ASN A 60 -11.20 10.65 -16.88
N HIS A 61 -10.09 10.11 -17.36
CA HIS A 61 -9.52 10.42 -18.66
C HIS A 61 -9.29 9.15 -19.47
N LEU A 62 -9.78 9.13 -20.71
CA LEU A 62 -9.61 8.03 -21.64
C LEU A 62 -8.62 8.41 -22.74
N GLU A 63 -7.70 7.51 -23.04
CA GLU A 63 -6.69 7.70 -24.07
C GLU A 63 -6.43 6.40 -24.82
N ILE A 64 -5.95 6.50 -26.07
CA ILE A 64 -5.51 5.35 -26.86
C ILE A 64 -4.33 4.69 -26.14
N GLY A 65 -4.39 3.38 -25.93
CA GLY A 65 -3.46 2.60 -25.11
C GLY A 65 -3.84 2.53 -23.63
N GLY A 66 -4.80 3.34 -23.18
CA GLY A 66 -5.33 3.35 -21.82
C GLY A 66 -6.40 2.30 -21.55
N TYR A 67 -7.10 2.46 -20.42
CA TYR A 67 -8.16 1.56 -19.96
C TYR A 67 -9.41 2.36 -19.58
N VAL A 68 -10.59 1.78 -19.81
CA VAL A 68 -11.88 2.36 -19.39
C VAL A 68 -11.96 2.54 -17.86
N GLY A 69 -11.27 1.68 -17.11
CA GLY A 69 -11.22 1.78 -15.65
C GLY A 69 -10.59 0.57 -14.98
N TRP A 70 -10.91 0.39 -13.71
CA TRP A 70 -10.45 -0.71 -12.87
C TRP A 70 -11.60 -1.41 -12.17
N VAL A 71 -11.52 -2.73 -12.08
CA VAL A 71 -12.47 -3.55 -11.33
C VAL A 71 -11.76 -4.19 -10.15
N ASN A 72 -12.34 -4.06 -8.96
CA ASN A 72 -11.87 -4.77 -7.78
C ASN A 72 -12.28 -6.25 -7.88
N ILE A 73 -11.32 -7.16 -7.92
CA ILE A 73 -11.60 -8.60 -7.99
C ILE A 73 -11.53 -9.30 -6.63
N ARG A 74 -11.11 -8.59 -5.57
CA ARG A 74 -11.00 -9.15 -4.22
C ARG A 74 -11.44 -8.13 -3.16
N THR A 75 -12.39 -8.50 -2.32
CA THR A 75 -12.77 -7.67 -1.17
C THR A 75 -11.58 -7.53 -0.23
N GLY A 76 -11.28 -6.33 0.23
CA GLY A 76 -10.19 -6.10 1.17
C GLY A 76 -9.80 -4.64 1.34
N ILE A 77 -8.69 -4.43 2.05
CA ILE A 77 -8.10 -3.11 2.25
C ILE A 77 -7.20 -2.77 1.07
N ALA A 78 -7.43 -1.62 0.45
CA ALA A 78 -6.46 -1.04 -0.48
C ALA A 78 -5.31 -0.40 0.31
N ALA A 79 -4.08 -0.61 -0.15
CA ALA A 79 -2.88 -0.02 0.42
C ALA A 79 -1.86 0.25 -0.70
N PRO A 80 -0.95 1.23 -0.55
CA PRO A 80 0.11 1.45 -1.52
C PRO A 80 1.05 0.25 -1.60
N LYS A 81 1.74 0.09 -2.73
CA LYS A 81 2.81 -0.91 -2.85
C LYS A 81 3.97 -0.57 -1.91
N TRP A 82 4.66 -1.60 -1.40
CA TRP A 82 5.93 -1.44 -0.71
C TRP A 82 6.95 -0.69 -1.59
N GLN A 83 7.75 0.18 -0.99
CA GLN A 83 8.76 0.98 -1.68
C GLN A 83 10.09 0.87 -0.92
N LYS A 84 11.20 0.67 -1.65
CA LYS A 84 12.54 0.55 -1.06
C LYS A 84 12.98 1.81 -0.32
N LEU A 85 13.73 1.64 0.78
CA LEU A 85 14.29 2.73 1.60
C LEU A 85 13.30 3.87 1.92
N LYS A 86 12.02 3.55 2.10
CA LYS A 86 11.00 4.50 2.51
C LYS A 86 10.78 4.42 4.01
N SER A 87 10.62 5.58 4.65
CA SER A 87 10.19 5.67 6.05
C SER A 87 8.70 5.34 6.17
N TYR A 88 8.37 4.49 7.13
CA TYR A 88 7.02 4.08 7.48
C TYR A 88 6.76 4.28 8.97
N ALA A 89 5.61 4.85 9.31
CA ALA A 89 5.13 5.00 10.67
C ALA A 89 4.30 3.79 11.11
N ASN A 90 4.19 3.58 12.42
CA ASN A 90 3.29 2.57 12.98
C ASN A 90 1.85 2.82 12.50
N GLY A 91 1.20 1.78 11.98
CA GLY A 91 -0.13 1.85 11.37
C GLY A 91 -0.14 2.05 9.85
N ASP A 92 1.00 2.42 9.23
CA ASP A 92 1.09 2.50 7.77
C ASP A 92 0.84 1.13 7.15
N ARG A 93 0.22 1.11 5.97
CA ARG A 93 -0.17 -0.12 5.28
C ARG A 93 0.54 -0.26 3.96
N VAL A 94 0.91 -1.48 3.61
CA VAL A 94 1.48 -1.81 2.30
C VAL A 94 0.91 -3.10 1.73
N VAL A 95 0.97 -3.23 0.41
CA VAL A 95 0.86 -4.51 -0.29
C VAL A 95 2.19 -4.85 -0.97
N PRO A 96 2.51 -6.14 -1.17
CA PRO A 96 3.72 -6.53 -1.88
C PRO A 96 3.67 -6.14 -3.36
N ALA A 97 4.83 -6.01 -4.00
CA ALA A 97 4.94 -5.69 -5.42
C ALA A 97 4.28 -6.77 -6.30
N LYS A 98 4.45 -8.04 -5.90
CA LYS A 98 3.73 -9.19 -6.45
C LYS A 98 2.58 -9.57 -5.51
N ASP A 99 1.35 -9.45 -6.00
CA ASP A 99 0.16 -9.78 -5.22
C ASP A 99 0.25 -11.18 -4.60
N ASN A 100 0.07 -11.25 -3.29
CA ASN A 100 0.06 -12.50 -2.53
C ASN A 100 -1.26 -12.75 -1.79
N GLY A 101 -2.25 -11.86 -1.91
CA GLY A 101 -3.52 -11.97 -1.16
C GLY A 101 -3.72 -10.93 -0.06
N HIS A 102 -2.62 -10.40 0.50
CA HIS A 102 -2.65 -9.80 1.83
C HIS A 102 -2.12 -8.38 1.85
N TYR A 103 -2.56 -7.60 2.85
CA TYR A 103 -1.93 -6.33 3.20
C TYR A 103 -1.23 -6.44 4.55
N TYR A 104 -0.25 -5.56 4.74
CA TYR A 104 0.62 -5.57 5.90
C TYR A 104 0.58 -4.23 6.59
N THR A 105 0.48 -4.24 7.91
CA THR A 105 0.54 -3.04 8.73
C THR A 105 1.92 -2.94 9.36
N CYS A 106 2.53 -1.75 9.29
CA CYS A 106 3.76 -1.45 9.99
C CYS A 106 3.47 -1.44 11.49
N ILE A 107 4.15 -2.28 12.26
CA ILE A 107 4.04 -2.36 13.72
C ILE A 107 5.23 -1.75 14.46
N GLN A 108 6.29 -1.40 13.71
CA GLN A 108 7.46 -0.72 14.23
C GLN A 108 7.91 0.33 13.22
N THR A 109 7.81 1.61 13.59
CA THR A 109 8.30 2.73 12.78
C THR A 109 9.78 2.53 12.42
N GLY A 110 10.09 2.68 11.14
CA GLY A 110 11.44 2.53 10.59
C GLY A 110 11.44 2.71 9.08
N TYR A 111 12.55 2.38 8.45
CA TYR A 111 12.70 2.33 7.02
C TYR A 111 12.56 0.88 6.53
N SER A 112 11.95 0.73 5.36
CA SER A 112 12.01 -0.51 4.60
C SER A 112 13.42 -0.77 4.06
N GLY A 113 13.78 -2.03 3.84
CA GLY A 113 15.08 -2.40 3.25
C GLY A 113 15.23 -2.00 1.78
N LEU A 114 16.36 -2.39 1.19
CA LEU A 114 16.61 -2.24 -0.25
C LEU A 114 15.86 -3.29 -1.08
N ILE A 115 15.61 -4.46 -0.50
CA ILE A 115 14.96 -5.60 -1.14
C ILE A 115 13.69 -5.93 -0.37
N GLU A 116 12.56 -6.02 -1.08
CA GLU A 116 11.26 -6.35 -0.49
C GLU A 116 11.34 -7.66 0.32
N PRO A 117 10.86 -7.66 1.58
CA PRO A 117 10.90 -8.85 2.41
C PRO A 117 9.97 -9.93 1.85
N ILE A 118 10.23 -11.18 2.22
CA ILE A 118 9.26 -12.25 1.93
C ILE A 118 8.14 -12.12 2.95
N PHE A 119 7.06 -11.50 2.52
CA PHE A 119 5.91 -11.27 3.37
C PHE A 119 5.22 -12.59 3.78
N PRO A 120 4.94 -12.79 5.08
CA PRO A 120 4.27 -13.99 5.56
C PRO A 120 2.79 -13.99 5.15
N VAL A 121 2.24 -15.16 4.85
CA VAL A 121 0.80 -15.34 4.56
C VAL A 121 0.04 -16.01 5.69
N SER A 122 0.74 -16.39 6.76
CA SER A 122 0.13 -16.86 8.00
C SER A 122 -0.55 -15.69 8.70
N ASP A 123 -1.74 -15.94 9.24
CA ASP A 123 -2.50 -14.97 10.03
C ASP A 123 -1.61 -14.31 11.09
N SER A 124 -1.60 -12.97 11.10
CA SER A 124 -0.83 -12.15 12.05
C SER A 124 0.69 -12.39 12.01
N GLY A 125 1.20 -13.02 10.95
CA GLY A 125 2.62 -13.28 10.76
C GLY A 125 3.43 -11.98 10.71
N VAL A 126 4.60 -11.98 11.38
CA VAL A 126 5.47 -10.80 11.48
C VAL A 126 6.75 -11.03 10.69
N VAL A 127 7.22 -10.00 10.00
CA VAL A 127 8.51 -10.00 9.30
C VAL A 127 9.26 -8.68 9.53
N GLN A 128 10.57 -8.78 9.71
CA GLN A 128 11.45 -7.62 9.73
C GLN A 128 11.90 -7.30 8.30
N ASP A 129 11.97 -6.02 7.96
CA ASP A 129 12.35 -5.57 6.62
C ASP A 129 13.88 -5.53 6.45
N THR A 130 14.49 -6.71 6.52
CA THR A 130 15.95 -6.91 6.66
C THR A 130 16.54 -7.77 5.56
N ARG A 131 15.78 -8.03 4.48
CA ARG A 131 16.19 -8.97 3.43
C ARG A 131 17.44 -8.51 2.71
N GLY A 132 18.41 -9.43 2.57
CA GLY A 132 19.68 -9.18 1.90
C GLY A 132 20.79 -8.67 2.81
N GLY A 133 20.49 -8.40 4.09
CA GLY A 133 21.52 -8.03 5.06
C GLY A 133 22.25 -9.23 5.67
N ASN A 134 23.50 -9.01 6.06
CA ASN A 134 24.33 -9.97 6.79
C ASN A 134 24.92 -9.30 8.05
N THR A 135 25.42 -10.07 9.00
CA THR A 135 26.22 -9.50 10.10
C THR A 135 27.50 -8.88 9.54
N TRP A 136 27.90 -7.73 10.08
CA TRP A 136 29.17 -7.08 9.74
C TRP A 136 30.37 -8.01 9.98
N ASN A 137 31.37 -7.94 9.09
CA ASN A 137 32.59 -8.74 9.13
C ASN A 137 33.83 -7.85 9.04
N PRO A 138 34.89 -8.14 9.80
CA PRO A 138 36.15 -7.39 9.75
C PRO A 138 36.95 -7.70 8.48
N ASN A 139 37.73 -6.72 8.00
CA ASN A 139 38.57 -6.82 6.80
C ASN A 139 37.82 -7.39 5.58
N HIS A 140 36.57 -6.94 5.40
CA HIS A 140 35.70 -7.39 4.34
C HIS A 140 35.45 -6.28 3.34
N VAL A 141 35.55 -6.60 2.05
CA VAL A 141 35.29 -5.64 0.97
C VAL A 141 33.79 -5.58 0.71
N TYR A 142 33.16 -4.48 1.14
CA TYR A 142 31.76 -4.18 0.89
C TYR A 142 31.59 -3.36 -0.39
N GLN A 143 30.51 -3.63 -1.10
CA GLN A 143 30.05 -2.87 -2.26
C GLN A 143 28.92 -1.92 -1.87
N VAL A 144 28.71 -0.88 -2.70
CA VAL A 144 27.53 -0.01 -2.55
C VAL A 144 26.26 -0.86 -2.59
N ASP A 145 25.29 -0.50 -1.75
CA ASP A 145 24.03 -1.20 -1.49
C ASP A 145 24.14 -2.50 -0.68
N ASP A 146 25.33 -2.91 -0.24
CA ASP A 146 25.44 -3.98 0.75
C ASP A 146 24.77 -3.56 2.07
N ILE A 147 24.00 -4.47 2.65
CA ILE A 147 23.33 -4.27 3.94
C ILE A 147 24.06 -5.05 5.02
N VAL A 148 24.39 -4.38 6.12
CA VAL A 148 24.93 -5.04 7.30
C VAL A 148 24.12 -4.77 8.57
N PHE A 149 24.21 -5.71 9.50
CA PHE A 149 23.76 -5.58 10.87
C PHE A 149 24.96 -5.50 11.79
N SER A 150 24.80 -4.77 12.90
CA SER A 150 25.78 -4.80 13.96
C SER A 150 25.92 -6.19 14.57
N THR A 151 27.10 -6.53 15.12
CA THR A 151 27.32 -7.85 15.75
C THR A 151 26.45 -8.04 16.99
N VAL A 152 26.09 -6.93 17.65
CA VAL A 152 25.07 -6.87 18.71
C VAL A 152 23.85 -6.13 18.16
N ASP A 153 22.69 -6.78 18.13
CA ASP A 153 21.45 -6.19 17.60
C ASP A 153 21.12 -4.87 18.30
N ASN A 154 20.93 -3.83 17.51
CA ASN A 154 20.55 -2.49 17.95
C ASN A 154 19.26 -2.00 17.26
N GLY A 155 18.55 -2.90 16.56
CA GLY A 155 17.30 -2.61 15.85
C GLY A 155 17.46 -1.79 14.56
N ARG A 156 18.68 -1.72 14.01
CA ARG A 156 19.02 -0.98 12.79
C ARG A 156 19.70 -1.86 11.76
N PHE A 157 19.64 -1.42 10.50
CA PHE A 157 20.47 -1.92 9.42
C PHE A 157 21.29 -0.77 8.85
N TYR A 158 22.41 -1.12 8.24
CA TYR A 158 23.35 -0.16 7.68
C TYR A 158 23.55 -0.45 6.20
N VAL A 159 23.41 0.57 5.36
CA VAL A 159 23.57 0.45 3.90
C VAL A 159 24.90 1.07 3.50
N CYS A 160 25.72 0.31 2.78
CA CYS A 160 26.97 0.81 2.25
C CYS A 160 26.70 1.86 1.16
N ILE A 161 27.20 3.08 1.35
CA ILE A 161 27.09 4.18 0.38
C ILE A 161 28.39 4.45 -0.36
N GLN A 162 29.50 3.93 0.15
CA GLN A 162 30.80 3.95 -0.50
C GLN A 162 31.47 2.60 -0.31
N SER A 163 31.75 1.91 -1.41
CA SER A 163 32.46 0.64 -1.42
C SER A 163 33.84 0.78 -0.79
N GLY A 164 34.25 -0.21 -0.01
CA GLY A 164 35.56 -0.23 0.64
C GLY A 164 35.73 -1.45 1.54
N GLU A 165 36.95 -1.63 2.01
CA GLU A 165 37.27 -2.63 3.03
C GLU A 165 36.94 -2.09 4.43
N SER A 166 36.19 -2.86 5.22
CA SER A 166 35.90 -2.56 6.63
C SER A 166 37.15 -2.62 7.51
N GLY A 167 37.06 -2.04 8.71
CA GLY A 167 38.12 -2.12 9.70
C GLY A 167 38.35 -3.54 10.24
N ASP A 168 39.41 -3.68 11.05
CA ASP A 168 39.70 -4.90 11.82
C ASP A 168 38.76 -5.08 13.03
N THR A 169 38.11 -3.99 13.45
CA THR A 169 37.16 -3.91 14.56
C THR A 169 35.88 -3.21 14.12
N GLU A 170 34.75 -3.64 14.68
CA GLU A 170 33.45 -3.09 14.31
C GLU A 170 33.37 -1.60 14.67
N PRO A 171 32.89 -0.74 13.75
CA PRO A 171 32.79 0.69 14.01
C PRO A 171 31.74 0.99 15.09
N GLY A 172 31.90 2.12 15.77
CA GLY A 172 30.86 2.67 16.64
C GLY A 172 29.68 3.17 15.82
N TRP A 173 28.68 2.33 15.62
CA TRP A 173 27.54 2.65 14.75
C TRP A 173 26.74 3.87 15.21
N VAL A 174 26.52 4.81 14.30
CA VAL A 174 25.65 5.97 14.56
C VAL A 174 24.19 5.52 14.55
N LEU A 175 23.43 5.89 15.58
CA LEU A 175 22.03 5.46 15.78
C LEU A 175 21.00 6.52 15.33
N VAL A 176 21.37 7.37 14.36
CA VAL A 176 20.51 8.40 13.78
C VAL A 176 20.20 8.02 12.34
N ASP A 177 18.93 8.07 11.95
CA ASP A 177 18.50 7.67 10.60
C ASP A 177 19.13 8.60 9.53
N GLY A 178 19.69 8.00 8.48
CA GLY A 178 20.42 8.70 7.42
C GLY A 178 21.79 9.25 7.83
N ALA A 179 22.24 9.04 9.07
CA ALA A 179 23.57 9.46 9.49
C ALA A 179 24.65 8.53 8.96
N THR A 180 25.85 9.07 8.80
CA THR A 180 27.00 8.39 8.22
C THR A 180 27.89 7.77 9.29
N THR A 181 28.31 6.51 9.10
CA THR A 181 29.37 5.87 9.88
C THR A 181 30.54 5.54 8.94
N TYR A 182 31.75 5.97 9.30
CA TYR A 182 32.97 5.63 8.58
C TYR A 182 33.59 4.37 9.19
N ASP A 183 33.93 3.41 8.34
CA ASP A 183 34.45 2.10 8.71
C ASP A 183 35.66 1.79 7.81
N ASN A 184 36.82 2.35 8.19
CA ASN A 184 38.01 2.38 7.34
C ASN A 184 37.70 3.03 5.97
N ASN A 185 37.65 2.24 4.89
CA ASN A 185 37.37 2.74 3.54
C ASN A 185 35.89 2.62 3.15
N ALA A 186 35.12 1.82 3.88
CA ALA A 186 33.68 1.69 3.69
C ALA A 186 32.92 2.80 4.43
N VAL A 187 31.81 3.25 3.84
CA VAL A 187 30.96 4.28 4.43
C VAL A 187 29.51 3.79 4.45
N TRP A 188 28.82 4.02 5.58
CA TRP A 188 27.51 3.44 5.86
C TRP A 188 26.46 4.49 6.20
N HIS A 189 25.23 4.32 5.73
CA HIS A 189 24.05 5.00 6.26
C HIS A 189 23.25 4.13 7.22
N SER A 190 22.85 4.70 8.35
CA SER A 190 22.07 4.03 9.39
C SER A 190 20.57 4.17 9.19
N TYR A 191 19.82 3.09 9.36
CA TYR A 191 18.36 3.09 9.25
C TYR A 191 17.73 2.19 10.30
N LYS A 192 16.71 2.70 11.01
CA LYS A 192 15.87 1.88 11.89
C LYS A 192 15.07 0.87 11.08
N ILE A 193 15.01 -0.39 11.53
CA ILE A 193 14.29 -1.47 10.85
C ILE A 193 12.77 -1.25 10.97
N ALA A 194 12.05 -1.26 9.85
CA ALA A 194 10.60 -1.42 9.84
C ALA A 194 10.19 -2.88 10.09
N LYS A 195 9.09 -3.09 10.82
CA LYS A 195 8.48 -4.42 11.00
C LYS A 195 7.06 -4.43 10.49
N TRP A 196 6.71 -5.49 9.79
CA TRP A 196 5.42 -5.66 9.14
C TRP A 196 4.67 -6.82 9.77
N GLN A 197 3.37 -6.65 9.95
CA GLN A 197 2.46 -7.69 10.39
C GLN A 197 1.38 -7.92 9.33
N GLU A 198 1.14 -9.17 8.96
CA GLU A 198 -0.01 -9.57 8.14
C GLU A 198 -1.30 -9.11 8.84
N SER A 199 -2.21 -8.47 8.09
CA SER A 199 -3.37 -7.79 8.68
C SER A 199 -4.70 -8.13 8.01
N GLY A 200 -4.71 -9.02 7.02
CA GLY A 200 -5.90 -9.47 6.31
C GLY A 200 -5.81 -9.33 4.79
N ALA A 201 -6.96 -9.48 4.14
CA ALA A 201 -7.05 -9.49 2.68
C ALA A 201 -6.84 -8.09 2.07
N ALA A 202 -5.97 -8.02 1.05
CA ALA A 202 -5.78 -6.81 0.26
C ALA A 202 -6.81 -6.69 -0.86
N ALA A 203 -7.34 -5.49 -1.10
CA ALA A 203 -8.11 -5.21 -2.31
C ALA A 203 -7.22 -5.38 -3.55
N LEU A 204 -7.80 -5.84 -4.66
CA LEU A 204 -7.05 -6.05 -5.91
C LEU A 204 -7.82 -5.47 -7.09
N TYR A 205 -7.43 -4.26 -7.48
CA TYR A 205 -7.94 -3.63 -8.69
C TYR A 205 -7.17 -4.08 -9.92
N ARG A 206 -7.90 -4.49 -10.96
CA ARG A 206 -7.34 -4.86 -12.26
C ARG A 206 -7.90 -3.92 -13.33
N PRO A 207 -7.05 -3.39 -14.23
CA PRO A 207 -7.53 -2.57 -15.33
C PRO A 207 -8.40 -3.41 -16.29
N PHE A 208 -9.42 -2.79 -16.88
CA PHE A 208 -10.29 -3.43 -17.86
C PHE A 208 -10.66 -2.47 -19.00
N GLY A 209 -11.14 -3.02 -20.12
CA GLY A 209 -11.56 -2.24 -21.27
C GLY A 209 -10.41 -1.46 -21.89
N LYS A 210 -9.37 -2.16 -22.34
CA LYS A 210 -8.23 -1.54 -23.04
C LYS A 210 -8.75 -0.80 -24.29
N ILE A 211 -8.28 0.41 -24.50
CA ILE A 211 -8.61 1.25 -25.66
C ILE A 211 -7.47 1.12 -26.66
N GLU A 212 -7.75 0.61 -27.86
CA GLU A 212 -6.77 0.42 -28.95
C GLU A 212 -6.96 1.42 -30.07
#